data_AF-A0A1I5D6A5-F1
#
_entry.id   AF-A0A1I5D6A5-F1
#
_cell.length_a   1.000
_cell.length_b   1.000
_cell.length_c   1.000
_cell.angle_alpha   90.00
_cell.angle_beta   90.00
_cell.angle_gamma   90.00
#
_symmetry.space_group_name_H-M   'P 1'
#
loop_
_entity.id
_entity.type
_entity.pdbx_description
1 polymer ?
#
loop_
_entity_poly.entity_id
_entity_poly.type
_entity_poly.pdbx_seq_one_letter_code
_entity_poly.pdbx_strand_id
1 'polypeptide(L)'
;MGNYHFSDTPEPDNSRFGERLANLVADQLQTGAILAYGHRDYCGMGMKVNEDQKFVYGEVYDGDFDPPRIFETRDLFVAWLSAQSTASMSRLDDDDVFFQGNQVITKKRLLDFIS
;
A
#
# COMPACT_ATOMS: atom_id res chain seq x y z
N MET A 1 -12.94 6.70 -40.51
CA MET A 1 -13.60 6.16 -39.30
C MET A 1 -12.54 5.44 -38.50
N GLY A 2 -12.23 5.95 -37.32
CA GLY A 2 -11.18 5.42 -36.45
C GLY A 2 -11.04 6.34 -35.25
N ASN A 3 -12.05 6.34 -34.37
CA ASN A 3 -11.94 7.02 -33.08
C ASN A 3 -11.01 6.18 -32.22
N TYR A 4 -9.71 6.50 -32.25
CA TYR A 4 -8.79 6.05 -31.22
C TYR A 4 -9.08 6.88 -29.98
N HIS A 5 -9.89 6.31 -29.09
CA HIS A 5 -10.08 6.82 -27.75
C HIS A 5 -8.80 6.49 -26.97
N PHE A 6 -7.82 7.39 -26.98
CA PHE A 6 -6.72 7.35 -26.03
C PHE A 6 -7.33 7.60 -24.66
N SER A 7 -7.59 6.52 -23.91
CA SER A 7 -7.77 6.64 -22.47
C SER A 7 -6.39 6.98 -21.90
N ASP A 8 -6.19 8.23 -21.51
CA ASP A 8 -4.97 8.75 -20.87
C ASP A 8 -4.67 8.13 -19.49
N THR A 9 -5.43 7.13 -19.06
CA THR A 9 -5.12 6.31 -17.89
C THR A 9 -4.04 5.28 -18.27
N PRO A 10 -2.81 5.40 -17.73
CA PRO A 10 -1.79 4.37 -17.91
C PRO A 10 -2.34 3.02 -17.44
N GLU A 11 -2.05 1.96 -18.20
CA GLU A 11 -2.44 0.60 -17.80
C GLU A 11 -1.94 0.30 -16.37
N PRO A 12 -2.75 -0.37 -15.54
CA PRO A 12 -2.35 -0.68 -14.18
C PRO A 12 -1.06 -1.51 -14.15
N ASP A 13 -0.08 -1.12 -13.32
CA ASP A 13 1.11 -1.94 -13.08
C ASP A 13 0.72 -3.19 -12.26
N ASN A 14 0.51 -4.28 -13.00
CA ASN A 14 0.12 -5.58 -12.49
C ASN A 14 1.31 -6.45 -12.05
N SER A 15 2.54 -5.95 -12.15
CA SER A 15 3.72 -6.69 -11.74
C SER A 15 3.70 -6.92 -10.23
N ARG A 16 3.77 -8.19 -9.82
CA ARG A 16 3.89 -8.52 -8.40
C ARG A 16 5.14 -7.87 -7.80
N PHE A 17 5.04 -7.39 -6.56
CA PHE A 17 6.17 -6.79 -5.85
C PHE A 17 7.29 -7.80 -5.59
N GLY A 18 6.92 -9.06 -5.31
CA GLY A 18 7.86 -10.14 -5.07
C GLY A 18 8.48 -10.14 -3.68
N GLU A 19 9.03 -11.28 -3.29
CA GLU A 19 9.51 -11.53 -1.92
C GLU A 19 10.65 -10.60 -1.49
N ARG A 20 11.56 -10.27 -2.41
CA ARG A 20 12.71 -9.40 -2.09
C ARG A 20 12.25 -8.01 -1.65
N LEU A 21 11.36 -7.37 -2.41
CA LEU A 21 10.85 -6.04 -2.06
C LEU A 21 10.03 -6.11 -0.77
N ALA A 22 9.17 -7.12 -0.63
CA ALA A 22 8.35 -7.29 0.56
C ALA A 22 9.20 -7.48 1.84
N ASN A 23 10.31 -8.21 1.77
CA ASN A 23 11.24 -8.37 2.88
C ASN A 23 11.93 -7.06 3.27
N LEU A 24 12.42 -6.28 2.30
CA LEU A 24 13.06 -4.99 2.58
C LEU A 24 12.09 -3.99 3.22
N VAL A 25 10.83 -3.99 2.76
CA VAL A 25 9.77 -3.20 3.39
C VAL A 25 9.53 -3.68 4.83
N ALA A 26 9.45 -4.99 5.04
CA ALA A 26 9.28 -5.54 6.38
C ALA A 26 10.44 -5.17 7.32
N ASP A 27 11.68 -5.24 6.84
CA ASP A 27 12.87 -4.81 7.59
C ASP A 27 12.74 -3.34 8.02
N GLN A 28 12.38 -2.47 7.07
CA GLN A 28 12.23 -1.04 7.34
C GLN A 28 11.13 -0.77 8.38
N LEU A 29 9.96 -1.42 8.27
CA LEU A 29 8.87 -1.26 9.24
C LEU A 29 9.27 -1.73 10.64
N GLN A 30 10.05 -2.80 10.75
CA GLN A 30 10.53 -3.30 12.04
C GLN A 30 11.51 -2.36 12.75
N THR A 31 12.08 -1.37 12.06
CA THR A 31 12.85 -0.29 12.70
C THR A 31 11.97 0.72 13.45
N GLY A 32 10.64 0.60 13.35
CA GLY A 32 9.66 1.57 13.85
C GLY A 32 9.27 2.62 12.81
N ALA A 33 9.79 2.53 11.57
CA ALA A 33 9.37 3.40 10.49
C ALA A 33 7.90 3.15 10.10
N ILE A 34 7.21 4.22 9.71
CA ILE A 34 5.81 4.18 9.26
C ILE A 34 5.77 4.64 7.81
N LEU A 35 5.16 3.85 6.95
CA LEU A 35 4.84 4.26 5.58
C LEU A 35 3.40 4.75 5.56
N ALA A 36 3.20 6.06 5.64
CA ALA A 36 1.90 6.72 5.49
C ALA A 36 2.13 8.16 5.01
N TYR A 37 1.08 8.82 4.49
CA TYR A 37 1.12 10.27 4.45
C TYR A 37 0.80 10.83 5.84
N GLY A 38 1.23 12.06 6.10
CA GLY A 38 0.96 12.76 7.37
C GLY A 38 0.33 14.10 7.08
N HIS A 39 -1.00 14.15 7.13
CA HIS A 39 -1.77 15.39 7.05
C HIS A 39 -3.07 15.25 7.85
N ARG A 40 -3.87 16.31 7.90
CA ARG A 40 -5.20 16.26 8.52
C ARG A 40 -6.16 15.44 7.67
N ASP A 41 -7.15 14.85 8.33
CA ASP A 41 -8.20 14.01 7.75
C ASP A 41 -7.64 12.71 7.16
N TYR A 42 -8.09 12.31 5.97
CA TYR A 42 -7.66 11.09 5.30
C TYR A 42 -6.20 11.20 4.82
N CYS A 43 -5.34 10.33 5.31
CA CYS A 43 -3.91 10.20 5.00
C CYS A 43 -3.60 9.09 3.98
N GLY A 44 -4.62 8.50 3.36
CA GLY A 44 -4.42 7.41 2.40
C GLY A 44 -4.21 6.05 3.04
N MET A 45 -3.66 5.14 2.23
CA MET A 45 -3.24 3.82 2.69
C MET A 45 -1.83 3.89 3.29
N GLY A 46 -1.63 3.21 4.40
CA GLY A 46 -0.36 3.12 5.08
C GLY A 46 -0.03 1.73 5.62
N MET A 47 1.17 1.60 6.18
CA MET A 47 1.61 0.42 6.93
C MET A 47 2.59 0.78 8.05
N LYS A 48 2.54 0.02 9.15
CA LYS A 48 3.44 0.12 10.31
C LYS A 48 3.65 -1.24 10.98
N VAL A 49 4.61 -1.33 11.88
CA VAL A 49 4.63 -2.37 12.93
C VAL A 49 4.08 -1.74 14.21
N ASN A 50 3.14 -2.42 14.88
CA ASN A 50 2.57 -1.94 16.13
C ASN A 50 3.41 -2.35 17.36
N GLU A 51 2.95 -1.97 18.56
CA GLU A 51 3.64 -2.27 19.82
C GLU A 51 3.79 -3.77 20.09
N ASP A 52 2.84 -4.58 19.61
CA ASP A 52 2.87 -6.05 19.70
C ASP A 52 3.73 -6.73 18.62
N GLN A 53 4.53 -5.97 17.86
CA GLN A 53 5.35 -6.47 16.74
C GLN A 53 4.56 -7.07 15.58
N LYS A 54 3.28 -6.73 15.45
CA LYS A 54 2.42 -7.13 14.33
C LYS A 54 2.47 -6.11 13.21
N PHE A 55 2.38 -6.58 11.97
CA PHE A 55 2.33 -5.70 10.81
C PHE A 55 0.90 -5.23 10.58
N VAL A 56 0.75 -3.96 10.27
CA VAL A 56 -0.53 -3.27 10.12
C VAL A 56 -0.56 -2.65 8.73
N TYR A 57 -1.67 -2.82 8.01
CA TYR A 57 -1.95 -2.17 6.74
C TYR A 57 -3.40 -1.68 6.74
N GLY A 58 -3.65 -0.42 6.36
CA GLY A 58 -5.01 0.11 6.36
C GLY A 58 -5.09 1.56 5.95
N GLU A 59 -6.31 2.09 5.96
CA GLU A 59 -6.56 3.53 5.88
C GLU A 59 -5.97 4.23 7.09
N VAL A 60 -5.45 5.43 6.86
CA VAL A 60 -4.88 6.27 7.90
C VAL A 60 -5.71 7.56 7.98
N TYR A 61 -6.14 7.93 9.18
CA TYR A 61 -6.87 9.15 9.48
C TYR A 61 -6.18 9.89 10.61
N ASP A 62 -5.78 11.13 10.38
CA ASP A 62 -5.07 11.96 11.37
C ASP A 62 -3.85 11.26 12.02
N GLY A 63 -3.24 10.31 11.31
CA GLY A 63 -2.09 9.51 11.77
C GLY A 63 -2.43 8.14 12.37
N ASP A 64 -3.70 7.85 12.61
CA ASP A 64 -4.19 6.59 13.18
C ASP A 64 -4.77 5.67 12.11
N PHE A 65 -4.69 4.35 12.34
CA PHE A 65 -5.13 3.34 11.38
C PHE A 65 -6.54 2.84 11.73
N ASP A 66 -7.50 2.92 10.78
CA ASP A 66 -8.91 2.58 11.05
C ASP A 66 -9.71 2.10 9.82
N PRO A 67 -10.35 0.91 9.84
CA PRO A 67 -9.93 -0.30 10.55
C PRO A 67 -8.78 -0.99 9.78
N PRO A 68 -7.68 -1.38 10.44
CA PRO A 68 -6.57 -1.99 9.75
C PRO A 68 -6.69 -3.50 9.58
N ARG A 69 -6.04 -4.00 8.52
CA ARG A 69 -5.61 -5.39 8.41
C ARG A 69 -4.36 -5.62 9.24
N ILE A 70 -4.38 -6.65 10.07
CA ILE A 70 -3.26 -7.04 10.94
C ILE A 70 -2.70 -8.38 10.48
N PHE A 71 -1.37 -8.47 10.41
CA PHE A 71 -0.63 -9.71 10.17
C PHE A 71 0.16 -10.06 11.42
N GLU A 72 -0.15 -11.21 12.00
CA GLU A 72 0.43 -11.70 13.26
C GLU A 72 1.94 -11.95 13.17
N THR A 73 2.46 -12.21 11.97
CA THR A 73 3.89 -12.50 11.76
C THR A 73 4.42 -11.81 10.51
N ARG A 74 5.75 -11.62 10.49
CA ARG A 74 6.49 -11.16 9.31
C ARG A 74 6.21 -12.02 8.09
N ASP A 75 6.21 -13.34 8.24
CA ASP A 75 6.02 -14.26 7.10
C ASP A 75 4.64 -14.07 6.46
N LEU A 76 3.59 -13.88 7.26
CA LEU A 76 2.25 -13.61 6.77
C LEU A 76 2.19 -12.26 6.02
N PHE A 77 2.83 -11.24 6.57
CA PHE A 77 2.91 -9.93 5.91
C PHE A 77 3.69 -9.99 4.59
N VAL A 78 4.87 -10.61 4.59
CA VAL A 78 5.73 -10.74 3.41
C VAL A 78 5.06 -11.59 2.33
N ALA A 79 4.45 -12.71 2.70
CA ALA A 79 3.68 -13.54 1.77
C ALA A 79 2.53 -12.75 1.14
N TRP A 80 1.79 -11.97 1.93
CA TRP A 80 0.73 -11.12 1.41
C TRP A 80 1.25 -10.01 0.48
N LEU A 81 2.24 -9.21 0.94
CA LEU A 81 2.74 -8.04 0.21
C LEU A 81 3.44 -8.45 -1.08
N SER A 82 4.22 -9.54 -1.06
CA SER A 82 4.91 -10.05 -2.25
C SER A 82 3.96 -10.45 -3.38
N ALA A 83 2.73 -10.87 -3.04
CA ALA A 83 1.69 -11.22 -3.99
C ALA A 83 0.92 -10.01 -4.54
N GLN A 84 1.06 -8.83 -3.92
CA GLN A 84 0.41 -7.60 -4.38
C GLN A 84 1.15 -6.97 -5.56
N SER A 85 0.43 -6.10 -6.28
CA SER A 85 0.94 -5.21 -7.31
C SER A 85 0.40 -3.79 -7.07
N THR A 86 0.92 -2.80 -7.81
CA THR A 86 0.35 -1.45 -7.75
C THR A 86 -1.13 -1.47 -8.14
N ALA A 87 -1.49 -2.31 -9.12
CA ALA A 87 -2.87 -2.52 -9.53
C ALA A 87 -3.73 -3.14 -8.42
N SER A 88 -3.29 -4.22 -7.75
CA SER A 88 -4.13 -4.87 -6.73
C SER A 88 -4.31 -4.02 -5.47
N MET A 89 -3.40 -3.08 -5.21
CA MET A 89 -3.49 -2.14 -4.09
C MET A 89 -4.13 -0.80 -4.46
N SER A 90 -4.59 -0.64 -5.71
CA SER A 90 -5.12 0.61 -6.23
C SER A 90 -6.55 0.92 -5.80
N ARG A 91 -7.25 -0.01 -5.12
CA ARG A 91 -8.61 0.21 -4.62
C ARG A 91 -9.63 0.59 -5.69
N LEU A 92 -9.40 0.24 -6.95
CA LEU A 92 -10.30 0.59 -8.05
C LEU A 92 -11.70 -0.04 -7.94
N ASP A 93 -11.83 -1.09 -7.11
CA ASP A 93 -13.10 -1.77 -6.85
C ASP A 93 -13.87 -1.21 -5.64
N ASP A 94 -13.41 -0.12 -5.00
CA ASP A 94 -14.13 0.52 -3.90
C ASP A 94 -15.45 1.16 -4.37
N ASP A 95 -16.50 1.08 -3.54
CA ASP A 95 -17.82 1.65 -3.84
C ASP A 95 -17.80 3.19 -3.94
N ASP A 96 -16.94 3.84 -3.14
CA ASP A 96 -16.74 5.28 -3.19
C ASP A 96 -15.54 5.65 -4.06
N VAL A 97 -15.82 6.37 -5.14
CA VAL A 97 -14.84 6.88 -6.11
C VAL A 97 -13.74 7.73 -5.47
N PHE A 98 -13.99 8.30 -4.29
CA PHE A 98 -12.99 9.06 -3.53
C PHE A 98 -11.78 8.21 -3.14
N PHE A 99 -11.95 6.90 -2.87
CA PHE A 99 -10.86 6.02 -2.45
C PHE A 99 -10.11 5.38 -3.62
N GLN A 100 -10.74 5.30 -4.79
CA GLN A 100 -10.18 4.64 -5.98
C GLN A 100 -8.90 5.36 -6.44
N GLY A 101 -7.75 4.67 -6.32
CA GLY A 101 -6.44 5.20 -6.67
C GLY A 101 -5.92 6.32 -5.76
N ASN A 102 -6.69 6.72 -4.75
CA ASN A 102 -6.38 7.87 -3.92
C ASN A 102 -5.41 7.51 -2.79
N GLN A 103 -4.19 8.07 -2.86
CA GLN A 103 -3.15 7.92 -1.82
C GLN A 103 -2.86 6.47 -1.42
N VAL A 104 -2.93 5.56 -2.41
CA VAL A 104 -2.68 4.13 -2.27
C VAL A 104 -1.20 3.78 -2.17
N ILE A 105 -0.90 2.55 -1.78
CA ILE A 105 0.47 2.01 -1.81
C ILE A 105 0.82 1.59 -3.24
N THR A 106 1.94 2.10 -3.76
CA THR A 106 2.45 1.78 -5.10
C THR A 106 3.85 1.20 -5.00
N LYS A 107 4.30 0.50 -6.06
CA LYS A 107 5.69 0.01 -6.13
C LYS A 107 6.70 1.12 -5.91
N LYS A 108 6.46 2.31 -6.47
CA LYS A 108 7.32 3.48 -6.28
C LYS A 108 7.39 3.89 -4.80
N ARG A 109 6.25 4.01 -4.10
CA ARG A 109 6.24 4.35 -2.66
C ARG A 109 6.99 3.31 -1.83
N LEU A 110 6.89 2.03 -2.17
CA LEU A 110 7.65 0.98 -1.47
C LEU A 110 9.16 1.12 -1.71
N LEU A 111 9.58 1.40 -2.94
CA LEU A 111 11.00 1.61 -3.28
C LEU A 111 11.57 2.86 -2.60
N ASP A 112 10.82 3.97 -2.63
CA ASP A 112 11.21 5.22 -1.98
C ASP A 112 11.32 5.04 -0.45
N PHE A 113 10.48 4.18 0.15
CA PHE A 113 10.48 3.91 1.59
C PHE A 113 11.68 3.10 2.08
N ILE A 114 12.25 2.23 1.24
CA ILE A 114 13.39 1.37 1.60
C ILE A 114 14.74 1.91 1.10
N SER A 115 14.74 3.09 0.50
CA SER A 115 15.94 3.77 -0.02
C SER A 115 16.56 4.65 1.05
#